data_AF-A0A142CZQ4-F1
#
_entry.id   AF-A0A142CZQ4-F1
#
_cell.length_a   1.000
_cell.length_b   1.000
_cell.length_c   1.000
_cell.angle_alpha   90.00
_cell.angle_beta   90.00
_cell.angle_gamma   90.00
#
_symmetry.space_group_name_H-M   'P 1'
#
loop_
_entity.id
_entity.type
_entity.pdbx_description
1 polymer ?
#
loop_
_entity_poly.entity_id
_entity_poly.type
_entity_poly.pdbx_seq_one_letter_code
_entity_poly.pdbx_strand_id
1 'polypeptide(L)'
;MARRDADIHTGYNDLKQVEMFVETAEKMVGQATMQLDPEMFRHAEQAVKNARDQLARARQEATGVDGDFLARCEQTLARAEHQLREAQQ
;
A
#
# COMPACT_ATOMS: atom_id res chain seq x y z
N MET A 1 -28.10 -14.90 15.35
CA MET A 1 -27.56 -13.65 14.77
C MET A 1 -26.19 -13.37 15.40
N ALA A 2 -25.11 -13.98 14.90
CA ALA A 2 -23.78 -13.89 15.54
C ALA A 2 -22.60 -13.76 14.55
N ARG A 3 -22.87 -13.40 13.29
CA ARG A 3 -21.84 -13.34 12.22
C ARG A 3 -21.43 -11.92 11.82
N ARG A 4 -22.09 -10.86 12.33
CA ARG A 4 -21.83 -9.48 11.89
C ARG A 4 -20.61 -8.85 12.57
N ASP A 5 -20.36 -9.13 13.84
CA ASP A 5 -19.30 -8.44 14.59
C ASP A 5 -17.90 -8.92 14.19
N ALA A 6 -17.72 -10.22 13.90
CA ALA A 6 -16.43 -10.76 13.48
C ALA A 6 -15.97 -10.20 12.12
N ASP A 7 -16.90 -9.97 11.20
CA ASP A 7 -16.65 -9.51 9.82
C ASP A 7 -16.23 -8.02 9.78
N ILE A 8 -16.80 -7.21 10.68
CA ILE A 8 -16.44 -5.79 10.82
C ILE A 8 -15.01 -5.65 11.38
N HIS A 9 -14.62 -6.54 12.30
CA HIS A 9 -13.28 -6.52 12.88
C HIS A 9 -12.20 -6.98 11.88
N THR A 10 -12.52 -7.92 10.98
CA THR A 10 -11.59 -8.33 9.91
C THR A 10 -11.39 -7.22 8.90
N GLY A 11 -12.46 -6.64 8.35
CA GLY A 11 -12.35 -5.56 7.35
C GLY A 11 -11.57 -4.34 7.86
N TYR A 12 -11.81 -3.90 9.10
CA TYR A 12 -11.02 -2.81 9.70
C TYR A 12 -9.53 -3.16 9.86
N ASN A 13 -9.23 -4.42 10.22
CA ASN A 13 -7.86 -4.89 10.36
C ASN A 13 -7.15 -4.96 9.00
N ASP A 14 -7.88 -5.26 7.92
CA ASP A 14 -7.32 -5.32 6.57
C ASP A 14 -7.04 -3.93 6.01
N LEU A 15 -7.91 -2.94 6.26
CA LEU A 15 -7.65 -1.54 5.90
C LEU A 15 -6.43 -0.98 6.64
N LYS A 16 -6.28 -1.28 7.94
CA LYS A 16 -5.06 -0.89 8.69
C LYS A 16 -3.80 -1.53 8.15
N GLN A 17 -3.87 -2.79 7.72
CA GLN A 17 -2.74 -3.44 7.07
C GLN A 17 -2.40 -2.72 5.77
N VAL A 18 -3.39 -2.41 4.92
CA VAL A 18 -3.17 -1.62 3.69
C VAL A 18 -2.43 -0.32 4.01
N GLU A 19 -2.92 0.47 4.97
CA GLU A 19 -2.31 1.74 5.38
C GLU A 19 -0.83 1.56 5.76
N MET A 20 -0.53 0.58 6.63
CA MET A 20 0.83 0.29 7.06
C MET A 20 1.75 -0.10 5.88
N PHE A 21 1.28 -0.95 4.96
CA PHE A 21 2.06 -1.34 3.79
C PHE A 21 2.31 -0.16 2.84
N VAL A 22 1.31 0.69 2.63
CA VAL A 22 1.41 1.89 1.79
C VAL A 22 2.42 2.88 2.38
N GLU A 23 2.33 3.18 3.67
CA GLU A 23 3.29 4.07 4.34
C GLU A 23 4.72 3.52 4.30
N THR A 24 4.88 2.21 4.48
CA THR A 24 6.19 1.55 4.41
C THR A 24 6.78 1.66 3.01
N ALA A 25 5.98 1.38 1.98
CA ALA A 25 6.38 1.53 0.60
C ALA A 25 6.81 2.96 0.27
N GLU A 26 6.01 3.96 0.65
CA GLU A 26 6.33 5.37 0.41
C GLU A 26 7.66 5.78 1.09
N LYS A 27 7.86 5.39 2.35
CA LYS A 27 9.12 5.67 3.08
C LYS A 27 10.32 5.01 2.42
N MET A 28 10.21 3.75 2.01
CA MET A 28 11.31 3.02 1.38
C MET A 28 11.66 3.61 0.01
N VAL A 29 10.66 4.00 -0.78
CA VAL A 29 10.88 4.72 -2.03
C VAL A 29 11.58 6.06 -1.79
N GLY A 30 11.12 6.84 -0.81
CA GLY A 30 11.76 8.10 -0.44
C GLY A 30 13.23 7.92 -0.05
N GLN A 31 13.53 6.91 0.77
CA GLN A 31 14.92 6.60 1.15
C GLN A 31 15.76 6.12 -0.04
N ALA A 32 15.23 5.20 -0.86
CA ALA A 32 15.94 4.66 -2.02
C ALA A 32 16.27 5.76 -3.04
N THR A 33 15.31 6.64 -3.34
CA THR A 33 15.48 7.76 -4.28
C THR A 33 16.45 8.83 -3.75
N MET A 34 16.46 9.10 -2.44
CA MET A 34 17.40 10.04 -1.83
C MET A 34 18.84 9.51 -1.79
N GLN A 35 19.01 8.21 -1.56
CA GLN A 35 20.33 7.58 -1.43
C GLN A 35 20.88 7.07 -2.76
N LEU A 36 20.01 6.89 -3.77
CA LEU A 36 20.31 6.28 -5.07
C LEU A 36 20.96 4.89 -4.92
N ASP A 37 20.55 4.15 -3.90
CA ASP A 37 21.12 2.84 -3.55
C ASP A 37 20.37 1.70 -4.29
N PRO A 38 21.08 0.88 -5.10
CA PRO A 38 20.48 -0.23 -5.85
C PRO A 38 19.80 -1.32 -5.02
N GLU A 39 20.30 -1.62 -3.82
CA GLU A 39 19.66 -2.59 -2.93
C GLU A 39 18.39 -1.97 -2.32
N MET A 40 18.44 -0.70 -1.93
CA MET A 40 17.26 0.02 -1.44
C MET A 40 16.17 0.11 -2.51
N PHE A 41 16.52 0.29 -3.79
CA PHE A 41 15.54 0.25 -4.87
C PHE A 41 14.82 -1.10 -4.96
N ARG A 42 15.53 -2.22 -4.87
CA ARG A 42 14.90 -3.56 -4.86
C ARG A 42 13.96 -3.75 -3.67
N HIS A 43 14.37 -3.29 -2.50
CA HIS A 43 13.54 -3.37 -1.31
C HIS A 43 12.30 -2.49 -1.42
N ALA A 44 12.44 -1.28 -1.97
CA ALA A 44 11.34 -0.37 -2.20
C ALA A 44 10.35 -0.89 -3.26
N GLU A 45 10.82 -1.47 -4.36
CA GLU A 45 9.99 -2.16 -5.35
C GLU A 45 9.18 -3.30 -4.72
N GLN A 46 9.82 -4.12 -3.89
CA GLN A 46 9.15 -5.21 -3.21
C GLN A 46 8.09 -4.71 -2.22
N ALA A 47 8.37 -3.61 -1.49
CA ALA A 47 7.43 -3.00 -0.57
C ALA A 47 6.19 -2.45 -1.32
N VAL A 48 6.41 -1.75 -2.44
CA VAL A 48 5.34 -1.26 -3.32
C VAL A 48 4.48 -2.42 -3.85
N LYS A 49 5.11 -3.51 -4.32
CA LYS A 49 4.39 -4.69 -4.78
C LYS A 49 3.54 -5.30 -3.68
N ASN A 50 4.09 -5.46 -2.47
CA ASN A 50 3.36 -6.00 -1.33
C ASN A 50 2.16 -5.12 -0.96
N ALA A 51 2.32 -3.79 -1.00
CA ALA A 51 1.24 -2.85 -0.74
C ALA A 51 0.14 -2.92 -1.81
N ARG A 52 0.49 -3.05 -3.09
CA ARG A 52 -0.46 -3.29 -4.19
C ARG A 52 -1.26 -4.58 -3.98
N ASP A 53 -0.58 -5.67 -3.62
CA ASP A 53 -1.21 -6.97 -3.36
C ASP A 53 -2.20 -6.88 -2.17
N GLN A 54 -1.82 -6.19 -1.08
CA GLN A 54 -2.69 -6.00 0.07
C GLN A 54 -3.88 -5.07 -0.24
N LEU A 55 -3.66 -3.99 -0.98
CA LEU A 55 -4.72 -3.08 -1.43
C LEU A 55 -5.73 -3.78 -2.33
N ALA A 56 -5.27 -4.65 -3.23
CA ALA A 56 -6.14 -5.43 -4.10
C ALA A 56 -7.02 -6.41 -3.30
N ARG A 57 -6.49 -7.04 -2.25
CA ARG A 57 -7.27 -7.91 -1.34
C ARG A 57 -8.32 -7.11 -0.59
N ALA A 58 -7.92 -6.00 0.04
CA ALA A 58 -8.86 -5.15 0.77
C ALA A 58 -9.97 -4.61 -0.14
N ARG A 59 -9.69 -4.29 -1.40
CA ARG A 59 -10.71 -3.88 -2.39
C ARG A 59 -11.75 -4.95 -2.69
N GLN A 60 -11.41 -6.24 -2.62
CA GLN A 60 -12.37 -7.32 -2.85
C GLN A 60 -13.35 -7.48 -1.70
N GLU A 61 -12.95 -7.07 -0.49
CA GLU A 61 -13.73 -7.17 0.74
C GLU A 61 -14.34 -5.82 1.15
N ALA A 62 -13.92 -4.74 0.51
CA ALA A 62 -14.32 -3.38 0.80
C ALA A 62 -15.83 -3.16 0.65
N THR A 63 -16.38 -2.43 1.61
CA THR A 63 -17.74 -1.91 1.51
C THR A 63 -17.69 -0.53 0.85
N GLY A 64 -18.80 -0.04 0.30
CA GLY A 64 -18.84 1.24 -0.42
C GLY A 64 -18.39 2.47 0.38
N VAL A 65 -18.23 2.35 1.71
CA VAL A 65 -17.75 3.41 2.60
C VAL A 65 -16.22 3.57 2.54
N ASP A 66 -15.48 2.54 2.11
CA ASP A 66 -14.02 2.49 2.14
C ASP A 66 -13.35 3.08 0.88
N GLY A 67 -14.16 3.50 -0.11
CA GLY A 67 -13.70 3.88 -1.45
C GLY A 67 -12.67 5.02 -1.47
N ASP A 68 -12.89 6.07 -0.69
CA ASP A 68 -11.98 7.22 -0.64
C ASP A 68 -10.62 6.86 -0.05
N PHE A 69 -10.60 5.99 0.97
CA PHE A 69 -9.36 5.50 1.56
C PHE A 69 -8.56 4.67 0.54
N LEU A 70 -9.21 3.70 -0.12
CA LEU A 70 -8.57 2.84 -1.10
C LEU A 70 -8.07 3.61 -2.33
N ALA A 71 -8.78 4.68 -2.72
CA ALA A 71 -8.36 5.59 -3.80
C ALA A 71 -7.10 6.38 -3.41
N ARG A 72 -7.02 6.89 -2.18
CA ARG A 72 -5.81 7.57 -1.66
C ARG A 72 -4.61 6.63 -1.62
N CYS A 73 -4.79 5.41 -1.11
CA CYS A 73 -3.73 4.40 -1.10
C CYS A 73 -3.21 4.10 -2.51
N GLU A 74 -4.11 3.95 -3.49
CA GLU A 74 -3.73 3.74 -4.89
C GLU A 74 -2.91 4.91 -5.44
N GLN A 75 -3.34 6.14 -5.18
CA GLN A 75 -2.65 7.34 -5.63
C GLN A 75 -1.24 7.44 -5.01
N THR A 76 -1.09 7.15 -3.72
CA THR A 76 0.22 7.13 -3.04
C THR A 76 1.14 6.10 -3.67
N LEU A 77 0.66 4.87 -3.90
CA LEU A 77 1.47 3.82 -4.53
C LEU A 77 1.84 4.17 -5.98
N ALA A 78 0.92 4.73 -6.76
CA ALA A 78 1.22 5.17 -8.12
C ALA A 78 2.32 6.24 -8.17
N ARG A 79 2.31 7.17 -7.21
CA ARG A 79 3.37 8.19 -7.07
C ARG A 79 4.71 7.54 -6.66
N ALA A 80 4.70 6.63 -5.69
CA ALA A 80 5.90 5.93 -5.24
C ALA A 80 6.55 5.14 -6.39
N GLU A 81 5.75 4.43 -7.19
CA GLU A 81 6.22 3.75 -8.40
C GLU A 81 6.82 4.70 -9.44
N HIS A 82 6.22 5.89 -9.60
CA HIS A 82 6.75 6.90 -10.50
C HIS A 82 8.14 7.36 -10.07
N GLN A 83 8.30 7.67 -8.78
CA GLN A 83 9.58 8.10 -8.21
C GLN A 83 10.67 7.05 -8.36
N LEU A 84 10.35 5.76 -8.14
CA LEU A 84 11.29 4.67 -8.37
C LEU A 84 11.76 4.64 -9.83
N ARG A 85 10.82 4.67 -10.77
CA ARG A 85 11.14 4.66 -12.20
C ARG A 85 11.99 5.85 -12.61
N GLU A 86 11.70 7.04 -12.09
CA GLU A 86 12.49 8.24 -12.38
C GLU A 86 13.90 8.17 -11.81
N ALA A 87 14.07 7.64 -10.60
CA ALA A 87 15.38 7.57 -9.95
C ALA A 87 16.30 6.45 -10.50
N GLN A 88 15.73 5.46 -11.18
CA GLN A 88 16.45 4.36 -11.82
C GLN A 88 16.86 4.66 -13.28
N GLN A 89 16.35 5.74 -13.87
CA GLN A 89 16.71 6.20 -15.21
C GLN A 89 18.03 6.98 -15.20
#